data_AF-A0A960Z0S9-F1
#
_entry.id   AF-A0A960Z0S9-F1
#
_cell.length_a   1.000
_cell.length_b   1.000
_cell.length_c   1.000
_cell.angle_alpha   90.00
_cell.angle_beta   90.00
_cell.angle_gamma   90.00
#
_symmetry.space_group_name_H-M   'P 1'
#
loop_
_entity.id
_entity.type
_entity.pdbx_description
1 polymer ?
#
loop_
_entity_poly.entity_id
_entity_poly.type
_entity_poly.pdbx_seq_one_letter_code
_entity_poly.pdbx_strand_id
1 'polypeptide(L)' 'MPQVKVRIGESIDKALRTLKKKIDKEGIMKAAKAHRFYDKPSVRKRAKSKAAAKYRFR' A
#
# COMPACT_ATOMS: atom_id res chain seq x y z
N MET A 1 1.51 -10.91 -5.03
CA MET A 1 2.87 -10.53 -4.59
C MET A 1 3.55 -9.81 -5.75
N PRO A 2 4.11 -8.62 -5.51
CA PRO A 2 4.63 -7.78 -6.58
C PRO A 2 5.97 -8.32 -7.09
N GLN A 3 6.08 -8.47 -8.40
CA GLN A 3 7.32 -8.86 -9.08
C GLN A 3 7.74 -7.80 -10.11
N VAL A 4 9.05 -7.61 -10.25
CA VAL A 4 9.66 -6.75 -11.27
C VAL A 4 10.71 -7.57 -12.01
N LYS A 5 10.50 -7.78 -13.31
CA LYS A 5 11.49 -8.38 -14.19
C LYS A 5 12.45 -7.28 -14.64
N VAL A 6 13.73 -7.46 -14.36
CA VAL A 6 14.80 -6.52 -14.75
C VAL A 6 15.38 -6.96 -16.08
N ARG A 7 15.55 -6.02 -17.03
CA ARG A 7 16.19 -6.31 -18.32
C ARG A 7 17.70 -6.11 -18.22
N ILE A 8 18.47 -6.84 -19.02
CA ILE A 8 19.93 -6.70 -19.11
C ILE A 8 20.22 -5.28 -19.63
N GLY A 9 20.93 -4.47 -18.84
CA GLY A 9 21.23 -3.06 -19.12
C GLY A 9 20.37 -2.04 -18.36
N GLU A 10 19.37 -2.47 -17.57
CA GLU A 10 18.69 -1.56 -16.64
C GLU A 10 19.49 -1.34 -15.36
N SER A 11 19.54 -0.09 -14.89
CA SER A 11 20.05 0.25 -13.57
C SER A 11 19.17 -0.37 -12.48
N ILE A 12 19.82 -1.02 -11.50
CA ILE A 12 19.19 -1.66 -10.34
C ILE A 12 18.31 -0.68 -9.56
N ASP A 13 18.71 0.58 -9.44
CA ASP A 13 17.95 1.62 -8.74
C ASP A 13 16.57 1.86 -9.37
N LYS A 14 16.48 1.79 -10.69
CA LYS A 14 15.23 1.95 -11.42
C LYS A 14 14.28 0.77 -11.16
N ALA A 15 14.82 -0.45 -11.08
CA ALA A 15 14.06 -1.63 -10.72
C ALA A 15 13.52 -1.54 -9.28
N LEU A 16 14.35 -1.13 -8.32
CA LEU A 16 13.97 -0.94 -6.92
C LEU A 16 12.87 0.13 -6.76
N ARG A 17 13.00 1.25 -7.47
CA ARG A 17 11.98 2.32 -7.45
C ARG A 17 10.63 1.84 -8.00
N THR A 18 10.66 1.03 -9.05
CA THR A 18 9.46 0.44 -9.65
C THR A 18 8.81 -0.58 -8.73
N LEU A 19 9.61 -1.40 -8.06
CA LEU A 19 9.15 -2.36 -7.06
C LEU A 19 8.47 -1.65 -5.89
N LYS A 20 9.09 -0.59 -5.35
CA LYS A 20 8.50 0.23 -4.28
C LYS A 20 7.14 0.78 -4.68
N LYS A 21 7.04 1.37 -5.89
CA LYS A 21 5.76 1.88 -6.41
C LYS A 21 4.69 0.78 -6.54
N LYS A 22 5.07 -0.43 -6.99
CA LYS A 22 4.14 -1.57 -7.06
C LYS A 22 3.65 -2.00 -5.68
N ILE A 23 4.55 -2.09 -4.69
CA ILE A 23 4.22 -2.41 -3.29
C ILE A 23 3.25 -1.38 -2.70
N ASP A 24 3.52 -0.09 -2.95
CA ASP A 24 2.67 1.00 -2.47
C ASP A 24 1.28 0.99 -3.13
N LYS A 25 1.22 0.68 -4.44
CA LYS A 25 -0.03 0.58 -5.21
C LYS A 25 -0.88 -0.60 -4.75
N GLU A 26 -0.27 -1.75 -4.49
CA GLU A 26 -0.97 -2.93 -3.94
C GLU A 26 -1.41 -2.71 -2.48
N GLY A 27 -0.87 -1.68 -1.80
CA GLY A 27 -1.30 -1.33 -0.45
C GLY A 27 -0.90 -2.36 0.61
N ILE A 28 0.04 -3.25 0.30
CA ILE A 28 0.47 -4.36 1.18
C ILE A 28 0.90 -3.82 2.54
N MET A 29 1.66 -2.72 2.57
CA MET A 29 2.10 -2.10 3.83
C MET A 29 0.95 -1.54 4.67
N LYS A 30 -0.12 -1.06 4.03
CA LYS A 30 -1.33 -0.58 4.73
C LYS A 30 -2.13 -1.76 5.29
N ALA A 31 -2.29 -2.83 4.50
CA ALA A 31 -2.96 -4.05 4.93
C ALA A 31 -2.21 -4.70 6.11
N ALA A 32 -0.90 -4.86 5.99
CA ALA A 32 -0.06 -5.41 7.05
C ALA A 32 -0.24 -4.63 8.36
N LYS A 33 -0.24 -3.29 8.32
CA LYS A 33 -0.48 -2.44 9.51
C LYS A 33 -1.89 -2.63 10.08
N ALA A 34 -2.91 -2.70 9.24
CA ALA A 34 -4.30 -2.86 9.65
C ALA A 34 -4.59 -4.26 10.24
N HIS A 35 -3.76 -5.26 9.92
CA HIS A 35 -3.90 -6.63 10.40
C HIS A 35 -2.96 -6.98 11.56
N ARG A 36 -2.16 -6.02 12.08
CA ARG A 36 -1.24 -6.28 13.21
C ARG A 36 -1.97 -6.68 14.49
N PHE A 37 -3.15 -6.13 14.71
CA PHE A 37 -3.94 -6.34 15.92
C PHE A 37 -5.42 -6.47 15.55
N TYR A 38 -6.21 -7.08 16.43
CA TYR A 38 -7.64 -7.11 16.25
C TYR A 38 -8.24 -5.73 16.56
N ASP A 39 -8.88 -5.13 15.56
CA ASP A 39 -9.73 -3.96 15.74
C ASP A 39 -11.20 -4.37 15.78
N LYS A 40 -11.93 -3.85 16.78
CA LYS A 40 -13.39 -4.02 16.83
C LYS A 40 -14.03 -3.54 15.51
N PRO A 41 -15.10 -4.20 15.03
CA PRO A 41 -15.73 -3.87 13.74
C PRO A 41 -16.20 -2.41 13.65
N SER A 42 -16.64 -1.82 14.76
CA SER A 42 -17.02 -0.41 14.85
C SER A 42 -15.83 0.55 14.60
N VAL A 43 -14.66 0.24 15.16
CA VAL A 43 -13.43 1.01 14.97
C VAL A 43 -12.97 0.94 13.51
N ARG A 44 -13.02 -0.25 12.91
CA ARG A 44 -12.72 -0.45 11.47
C ARG A 44 -13.66 0.34 10.57
N LYS A 45 -14.97 0.37 10.88
CA LYS A 45 -15.98 1.15 10.14
C LYS A 45 -15.71 2.66 10.24
N ARG A 46 -15.37 3.16 11.44
CA ARG A 46 -15.01 4.57 11.68
C ARG A 46 -13.72 4.97 10.98
N ALA A 47 -12.71 4.10 10.95
CA ALA A 47 -11.45 4.36 10.23
C ALA A 47 -11.69 4.47 8.71
N LYS A 48 -12.54 3.61 8.15
CA LYS A 48 -12.91 3.63 6.73
C LYS A 48 -13.63 4.93 6.35
N SER A 49 -14.60 5.39 7.15
CA SER A 49 -15.32 6.63 6.86
C SER A 49 -14.42 7.87 6.97
N LYS A 50 -13.54 7.93 7.97
CA LYS A 50 -12.54 9.00 8.09
C LYS A 50 -11.60 9.05 6.90
N ALA A 51 -11.12 7.89 6.44
CA ALA A 51 -10.26 7.81 5.26
C ALA A 51 -10.98 8.34 4.01
N ALA A 52 -12.24 7.92 3.77
CA ALA A 52 -13.04 8.39 2.65
C ALA A 52 -13.30 9.91 2.70
N ALA A 53 -13.64 10.45 3.88
CA ALA A 53 -13.85 11.89 4.06
C ALA A 53 -12.58 12.69 3.71
N LYS A 54 -11.39 12.20 4.10
CA LYS A 54 -10.11 12.85 3.77
C LYS A 54 -9.84 12.96 2.27
N TYR A 55 -10.36 12.03 1.46
CA TYR A 55 -10.26 12.08 0.00
C TYR A 55 -11.37 12.91 -0.66
N ARG A 56 -12.43 13.26 0.08
CA ARG A 56 -13.58 14.01 -0.44
C ARG A 56 -13.38 15.53 -0.38
N PHE A 57 -12.55 15.99 0.55
CA PHE A 57 -12.20 17.40 0.74
C PHE A 57 -10.84 17.76 0.14
N ARG A 58 -10.26 16.87 -0.68
CA ARG A 58 -9.00 17.09 -1.40
C ARG A 58 -9.23 16.88 -2.88
#